data_AF-A0A838J560-F1
#
_entry.id   AF-A0A838J560-F1
#
_cell.length_a   1.000
_cell.length_b   1.000
_cell.length_c   1.000
_cell.angle_alpha   90.00
_cell.angle_beta   90.00
_cell.angle_gamma   90.00
#
_symmetry.space_group_name_H-M   'P 1'
#
loop_
_entity.id
_entity.type
_entity.pdbx_description
1 polymer ?
#
loop_
_entity_poly.entity_id
_entity_poly.type
_entity_poly.pdbx_seq_one_letter_code
_entity_poly.pdbx_strand_id
1 'polypeptide(L)'
;MARSHKQSRKQAPIARFFRRIGAITFLCLAFFTLGVAVIQSASVGFAQQTGGGACVTTTVHSGHAAVVWAKVHTTRAPDVLGAIKCTPMFQNAKNTPDLIGEALSKGTLANPVLVKPYRQDSGLPQVWVVPVVDHNQLPLALLTFIYDPAHQVLRESEFAAVTGNMFYTAHQFPAITSASALSMVVSTHHVQTLAGRAPELVYFSGDIEGFKAGRNHWSSGGTVVIDPMWRVAGIDGHWHYVDHDGKVHLSNDIPVDPSMPAMPSSVSIS
;
A
#
# COMPACT_ATOMS: atom_id res chain seq x y z
N MET A 1 16.09 -44.13 82.49
CA MET A 1 14.73 -44.22 81.89
C MET A 1 14.52 -42.96 81.06
N ALA A 2 14.79 -43.00 79.75
CA ALA A 2 13.82 -43.24 78.69
C ALA A 2 12.95 -42.01 78.36
N ARG A 3 13.21 -41.35 77.22
CA ARG A 3 12.30 -41.29 76.06
C ARG A 3 12.89 -40.44 74.93
N SER A 4 13.22 -41.12 73.83
CA SER A 4 13.59 -40.55 72.53
C SER A 4 12.30 -40.30 71.73
N HIS A 5 11.99 -39.05 71.41
CA HIS A 5 10.92 -38.69 70.47
C HIS A 5 11.49 -38.55 69.04
N LYS A 6 11.21 -39.54 68.19
CA LYS A 6 11.38 -39.43 66.72
C LYS A 6 10.18 -38.67 66.14
N GLN A 7 10.42 -37.49 65.57
CA GLN A 7 9.44 -36.80 64.71
C GLN A 7 9.61 -37.24 63.25
N SER A 8 8.57 -37.92 62.75
CA SER A 8 8.41 -38.29 61.34
C SER A 8 7.83 -37.10 60.56
N ARG A 9 8.65 -36.47 59.72
CA ARG A 9 8.23 -35.42 58.78
C ARG A 9 7.56 -36.08 57.55
N LYS A 10 6.22 -36.02 57.49
CA LYS A 10 5.45 -36.38 56.28
C LYS A 10 5.63 -35.27 55.24
N GLN A 11 6.25 -35.60 54.10
CA GLN A 11 6.32 -34.72 52.92
C GLN A 11 4.96 -34.71 52.21
N ALA A 12 4.43 -33.51 51.96
CA ALA A 12 3.15 -33.29 51.30
C ALA A 12 3.24 -33.48 49.76
N PRO A 13 2.19 -34.00 49.09
CA PRO A 13 2.23 -34.41 47.68
C PRO A 13 1.90 -33.28 46.68
N ILE A 14 2.18 -32.02 47.00
CA ILE A 14 1.73 -30.86 46.19
C ILE A 14 2.66 -30.55 45.00
N ALA A 15 3.93 -30.99 45.05
CA ALA A 15 4.93 -30.65 44.03
C ALA A 15 4.75 -31.35 42.67
N ARG A 16 3.93 -32.41 42.58
CA ARG A 16 3.74 -33.17 41.31
C ARG A 16 2.63 -32.62 40.43
N PHE A 17 1.72 -31.80 40.96
CA PHE A 17 0.59 -31.27 40.19
C PHE A 17 1.01 -30.08 39.29
N PHE A 18 1.91 -29.22 39.78
CA PHE A 18 2.38 -28.06 39.03
C PHE A 18 3.30 -28.38 37.84
N ARG A 19 3.93 -29.57 37.81
CA ARG A 19 4.83 -29.95 36.72
C ARG A 19 4.11 -30.42 35.45
N ARG A 20 2.80 -30.75 35.53
CA ARG A 20 2.00 -31.18 34.37
C ARG A 20 1.25 -30.04 33.69
N ILE A 21 0.92 -28.96 34.40
CA ILE A 21 0.22 -27.81 33.81
C ILE A 21 1.16 -26.99 32.90
N GLY A 22 2.44 -26.85 33.27
CA GLY A 22 3.41 -26.10 32.45
C GLY A 22 3.78 -26.75 31.11
N ALA A 23 3.62 -28.07 30.97
CA ALA A 23 3.91 -28.76 29.71
C ALA A 23 2.76 -28.61 28.67
N ILE A 24 1.52 -28.43 29.13
CA ILE A 24 0.35 -28.28 28.26
C ILE A 24 0.25 -26.85 27.71
N THR A 25 0.60 -25.83 28.50
CA THR A 25 0.67 -24.44 28.00
C THR A 25 1.81 -24.22 27.00
N PHE A 26 2.95 -24.90 27.15
CA PHE A 26 4.05 -24.81 26.16
C PHE A 26 3.71 -25.47 24.82
N LEU A 27 2.93 -26.57 24.82
CA LEU A 27 2.52 -27.21 23.57
C LEU A 27 1.48 -26.39 22.80
N CYS A 28 0.55 -25.70 23.49
CA CYS A 28 -0.43 -24.83 22.82
C CYS A 28 0.18 -23.54 22.25
N LEU A 29 1.23 -22.97 22.86
CA LEU A 29 1.92 -21.82 22.27
C LEU A 29 2.74 -22.20 21.01
N ALA A 30 3.31 -23.39 20.97
CA ALA A 30 4.09 -23.85 19.80
C ALA A 30 3.20 -24.07 18.56
N PHE A 31 1.96 -24.52 18.73
CA PHE A 31 1.00 -24.65 17.62
C PHE A 31 0.43 -23.31 17.15
N PHE A 32 0.35 -22.29 18.02
CA PHE A 32 -0.05 -20.95 17.60
C PHE A 32 1.06 -20.22 16.83
N THR A 33 2.34 -20.48 17.11
CA THR A 33 3.44 -19.91 16.33
C THR A 33 3.67 -20.58 14.98
N LEU A 34 3.28 -21.86 14.81
CA LEU A 34 3.35 -22.52 13.50
C LEU A 34 2.14 -22.25 12.59
N GLY A 35 1.02 -21.76 13.12
CA GLY A 35 -0.18 -21.44 12.34
C GLY A 35 -0.17 -20.09 11.61
N VAL A 36 0.79 -19.20 11.92
CA VAL A 36 0.87 -17.84 11.34
C VAL A 36 2.02 -17.70 10.33
N ALA A 37 2.87 -18.71 10.17
CA ALA A 37 4.07 -18.65 9.33
C ALA A 37 3.88 -19.23 7.91
N VAL A 38 2.66 -19.33 7.41
CA VAL A 38 2.38 -19.67 5.99
C VAL A 38 1.39 -18.68 5.39
N ILE A 39 1.69 -17.39 5.51
CA ILE A 39 1.24 -16.43 4.50
C ILE A 39 2.42 -16.29 3.56
N GLN A 40 2.24 -16.83 2.36
CA GLN A 40 3.18 -16.84 1.26
C GLN A 40 3.82 -15.45 1.11
N SER A 41 5.07 -15.33 1.55
CA SER A 41 6.00 -14.38 0.97
C SER A 41 6.25 -14.85 -0.45
N ALA A 42 5.37 -14.44 -1.37
CA ALA A 42 5.67 -14.43 -2.78
C ALA A 42 6.83 -13.45 -2.95
N SER A 43 8.05 -13.98 -2.84
CA SER A 43 9.22 -13.38 -3.47
C SER A 43 8.83 -13.16 -4.93
N VAL A 44 8.59 -11.91 -5.28
CA VAL A 44 8.24 -11.48 -6.63
C VAL A 44 9.44 -11.84 -7.51
N GLY A 45 9.38 -13.02 -8.13
CA GLY A 45 10.34 -13.39 -9.16
C GLY A 45 10.17 -12.40 -10.30
N PHE A 46 11.19 -11.57 -10.55
CA PHE A 46 11.25 -10.69 -11.70
C PHE A 46 11.41 -11.56 -12.95
N ALA A 47 10.30 -12.10 -13.46
CA ALA A 47 10.27 -12.70 -14.78
C ALA A 47 10.43 -11.57 -15.80
N GLN A 48 11.58 -11.54 -16.47
CA GLN A 48 11.86 -10.67 -17.60
C GLN A 48 10.98 -11.13 -18.77
N GLN A 49 9.76 -10.58 -18.89
CA GLN A 49 8.79 -11.02 -19.89
C GLN A 49 8.97 -10.33 -21.24
N THR A 50 9.06 -11.16 -22.27
CA THR A 50 9.12 -10.85 -23.71
C THR A 50 7.73 -10.87 -24.38
N GLY A 51 6.67 -10.48 -23.66
CA GLY A 51 5.29 -10.50 -24.15
C GLY A 51 4.99 -9.35 -25.10
N GLY A 52 5.31 -9.52 -26.39
CA GLY A 52 5.02 -8.58 -27.47
C GLY A 52 3.56 -8.64 -27.96
N GLY A 53 2.61 -8.22 -27.14
CA GLY A 53 1.29 -7.83 -27.63
C GLY A 53 1.41 -6.55 -28.47
N ALA A 54 0.77 -6.51 -29.64
CA ALA A 54 0.77 -5.30 -30.47
C ALA A 54 0.12 -4.14 -29.70
N CYS A 55 0.73 -2.96 -29.72
CA CYS A 55 0.18 -1.77 -29.07
C CYS A 55 -1.17 -1.41 -29.68
N VAL A 56 -2.25 -1.50 -28.88
CA VAL A 56 -3.59 -1.04 -29.26
C VAL A 56 -3.88 0.26 -28.53
N THR A 57 -3.92 1.35 -29.28
CA THR A 57 -4.24 2.69 -28.78
C THR A 57 -5.48 3.24 -29.47
N THR A 58 -6.33 3.93 -28.72
CA THR A 58 -7.50 4.65 -29.22
C THR A 58 -7.32 6.14 -28.96
N THR A 59 -7.45 6.96 -29.99
CA THR A 59 -7.37 8.41 -29.88
C THR A 59 -8.76 9.00 -29.72
N VAL A 60 -8.99 9.69 -28.60
CA VAL A 60 -10.24 10.43 -28.35
C VAL A 60 -9.96 11.92 -28.54
N HIS A 61 -10.75 12.58 -29.38
CA HIS A 61 -10.63 14.01 -29.63
C HIS A 61 -11.56 14.77 -28.69
N SER A 62 -11.02 15.48 -27.71
CA SER A 62 -11.79 16.31 -26.78
C SER A 62 -11.45 17.77 -26.99
N GLY A 63 -12.09 18.43 -27.96
CA GLY A 63 -12.19 19.89 -28.15
C GLY A 63 -10.88 20.68 -28.40
N HIS A 64 -9.82 20.42 -27.64
CA HIS A 64 -8.57 21.18 -27.59
C HIS A 64 -7.31 20.31 -27.65
N ALA A 65 -7.41 19.00 -27.41
CA ALA A 65 -6.30 18.06 -27.60
C ALA A 65 -6.80 16.64 -27.92
N ALA A 66 -6.01 15.90 -28.69
CA ALA A 66 -6.17 14.46 -28.86
C ALA A 66 -5.60 13.76 -27.62
N VAL A 67 -6.43 13.01 -26.90
CA VAL A 67 -6.03 12.20 -25.76
C VAL A 67 -5.90 10.75 -26.22
N VAL A 68 -4.73 10.16 -26.05
CA VAL A 68 -4.44 8.79 -26.47
C VAL A 68 -4.64 7.85 -25.28
N TRP A 69 -5.50 6.85 -25.47
CA TRP A 69 -5.76 5.81 -24.49
C TRP A 69 -5.12 4.51 -24.97
N ALA A 70 -4.33 3.86 -24.11
CA ALA A 70 -3.78 2.53 -24.36
C ALA A 70 -4.67 1.47 -23.72
N LYS A 71 -4.98 0.41 -24.49
CA LYS A 71 -5.77 -0.72 -23.98
C LYS A 71 -4.96 -1.56 -23.01
N VAL A 72 -5.59 -1.92 -21.90
CA VAL A 72 -5.07 -2.81 -20.86
C VAL A 72 -5.83 -4.13 -20.95
N HIS A 73 -5.14 -5.24 -21.21
CA HIS A 73 -5.81 -6.53 -21.36
C HIS A 73 -6.33 -7.09 -20.03
N THR A 74 -5.51 -7.00 -18.97
CA THR A 74 -5.88 -7.34 -17.61
C THR A 74 -5.18 -6.40 -16.63
N THR A 75 -5.61 -6.39 -15.37
CA THR A 75 -4.94 -5.60 -14.31
C THR A 75 -3.66 -6.26 -13.78
N ARG A 76 -3.14 -7.29 -14.45
CA ARG A 76 -1.85 -7.91 -14.10
C ARG A 76 -0.70 -6.99 -14.51
N ALA A 77 0.35 -6.98 -13.70
CA ALA A 77 1.50 -6.09 -13.89
C ALA A 77 2.08 -6.10 -15.33
N PRO A 78 2.30 -7.25 -16.00
CA PRO A 78 2.84 -7.24 -17.36
C PRO A 78 1.95 -6.55 -18.40
N ASP A 79 0.63 -6.71 -18.28
CA ASP A 79 -0.33 -6.12 -19.23
C ASP A 79 -0.41 -4.60 -19.03
N VAL A 80 -0.39 -4.14 -17.78
CA VAL A 80 -0.34 -2.71 -17.45
C VAL A 80 0.97 -2.09 -17.94
N LEU A 81 2.12 -2.74 -17.71
CA LEU A 81 3.42 -2.28 -18.21
C LEU A 81 3.49 -2.27 -19.74
N GLY A 82 2.88 -3.26 -20.40
CA GLY A 82 2.75 -3.30 -21.86
C GLY A 82 1.99 -2.09 -22.39
N ALA A 83 0.81 -1.81 -21.81
CA ALA A 83 -0.02 -0.68 -22.18
C ALA A 83 0.69 0.67 -21.94
N ILE A 84 1.37 0.83 -20.81
CA ILE A 84 2.17 2.03 -20.49
C ILE A 84 3.23 2.30 -21.53
N LYS A 85 3.98 1.26 -21.94
CA LYS A 85 4.98 1.37 -22.99
C LYS A 85 4.38 1.80 -24.33
N CYS A 86 3.09 1.59 -24.57
CA CYS A 86 2.43 2.04 -25.79
C CYS A 86 2.02 3.52 -25.78
N THR A 87 2.10 4.21 -24.64
CA THR A 87 1.71 5.63 -24.54
C THR A 87 2.73 6.54 -25.24
N PRO A 88 2.28 7.62 -25.92
CA PRO A 88 3.20 8.58 -26.55
C PRO A 88 4.13 9.25 -25.54
N MET A 89 3.64 9.59 -24.34
CA MET A 89 4.45 10.23 -23.31
C MET A 89 5.61 9.34 -22.87
N PHE A 90 5.39 8.03 -22.70
CA PHE A 90 6.46 7.08 -22.36
C PHE A 90 7.50 6.98 -23.49
N GLN A 91 7.04 6.86 -24.73
CA GLN A 91 7.94 6.76 -25.89
C GLN A 91 8.76 8.03 -26.09
N ASN A 92 8.15 9.21 -25.88
CA ASN A 92 8.85 10.48 -25.95
C ASN A 92 9.85 10.63 -24.81
N ALA A 93 9.43 10.40 -23.57
CA ALA A 93 10.26 10.55 -22.38
C ALA A 93 11.50 9.65 -22.42
N LYS A 94 11.39 8.43 -22.96
CA LYS A 94 12.53 7.53 -23.12
C LYS A 94 13.64 8.11 -24.03
N ASN A 95 13.30 9.03 -24.92
CA ASN A 95 14.21 9.61 -25.90
C ASN A 95 14.64 11.06 -25.54
N THR A 96 14.13 11.63 -24.45
CA THR A 96 14.53 12.98 -24.01
C THR A 96 15.79 12.91 -23.12
N PRO A 97 16.71 13.88 -23.23
CA PRO A 97 17.90 13.94 -22.38
C PRO A 97 17.63 14.64 -21.03
N ASP A 98 16.41 14.56 -20.52
CA ASP A 98 16.03 15.11 -19.21
C ASP A 98 16.15 14.07 -18.09
N LEU A 99 15.83 14.46 -16.85
CA LEU A 99 15.91 13.58 -15.68
C LEU A 99 14.98 12.36 -15.79
N ILE A 100 13.84 12.47 -16.46
CA ILE A 100 12.92 11.34 -16.67
C ILE A 100 13.51 10.37 -17.69
N GLY A 101 14.02 10.87 -18.81
CA GLY A 101 14.66 10.04 -19.82
C GLY A 101 15.91 9.36 -19.30
N GLU A 102 16.71 10.04 -18.47
CA GLU A 102 17.83 9.45 -17.76
C GLU A 102 17.37 8.34 -16.79
N ALA A 103 16.33 8.58 -15.99
CA ALA A 103 15.76 7.57 -15.12
C ALA A 103 15.27 6.35 -15.90
N LEU A 104 14.56 6.54 -17.02
CA LEU A 104 14.07 5.48 -17.89
C LEU A 104 15.20 4.70 -18.60
N SER A 105 16.33 5.34 -18.86
CA SER A 105 17.50 4.73 -19.48
C SER A 105 18.32 3.89 -18.49
N LYS A 106 18.48 4.39 -17.26
CA LYS A 106 19.32 3.75 -16.22
C LYS A 106 18.55 2.80 -15.32
N GLY A 107 17.25 3.02 -15.15
CA GLY A 107 16.40 2.26 -14.24
C GLY A 107 15.60 1.16 -14.91
N THR A 108 14.78 0.50 -14.10
CA THR A 108 13.84 -0.55 -14.54
C THR A 108 12.43 -0.22 -14.09
N LEU A 109 11.43 -0.57 -14.90
CA LEU A 109 10.03 -0.42 -14.47
C LEU A 109 9.72 -1.49 -13.42
N ALA A 110 9.38 -1.07 -12.21
CA ALA A 110 8.89 -1.94 -11.15
C ALA A 110 7.43 -2.33 -11.38
N ASN A 111 6.87 -3.14 -10.47
CA ASN A 111 5.47 -3.53 -10.52
C ASN A 111 4.56 -2.28 -10.43
N PRO A 112 3.59 -2.12 -11.34
CA PRO A 112 2.57 -1.08 -11.23
C PRO A 112 1.75 -1.24 -9.96
N VAL A 113 1.45 -0.11 -9.33
CA VAL A 113 0.66 -0.03 -8.11
C VAL A 113 -0.59 0.78 -8.40
N LEU A 114 -1.76 0.22 -8.09
CA LEU A 114 -3.03 0.91 -8.28
C LEU A 114 -3.34 1.77 -7.06
N VAL A 115 -3.43 3.08 -7.26
CA VAL A 115 -3.87 4.06 -6.28
C VAL A 115 -5.30 4.45 -6.61
N LYS A 116 -6.19 4.29 -5.63
CA LYS A 116 -7.63 4.54 -5.80
C LYS A 116 -8.00 5.89 -5.21
N PRO A 117 -9.05 6.56 -5.71
CA PRO A 117 -9.61 7.65 -4.95
C PRO A 117 -10.15 7.12 -3.62
N TYR A 118 -10.03 7.89 -2.55
CA TYR A 118 -10.57 7.53 -1.23
C TYR A 118 -12.08 7.24 -1.27
N ARG A 119 -12.80 7.79 -2.27
CA ARG A 119 -14.19 7.47 -2.58
C ARG A 119 -14.43 7.38 -4.08
N GLN A 120 -15.40 6.58 -4.49
CA GLN A 120 -15.78 6.47 -5.91
C GLN A 120 -16.59 7.69 -6.40
N ASP A 121 -17.29 8.38 -5.50
CA ASP A 121 -18.14 9.55 -5.80
C ASP A 121 -17.39 10.89 -5.68
N SER A 122 -16.08 10.89 -5.40
CA SER A 122 -15.30 12.12 -5.27
C SER A 122 -14.89 12.76 -6.60
N GLY A 123 -15.20 12.11 -7.74
CA GLY A 123 -14.77 12.56 -9.07
C GLY A 123 -13.27 12.43 -9.36
N LEU A 124 -12.51 11.84 -8.42
CA LEU A 124 -11.07 11.60 -8.58
C LEU A 124 -10.83 10.30 -9.37
N PRO A 125 -9.88 10.26 -10.32
CA PRO A 125 -9.58 9.06 -11.10
C PRO A 125 -8.89 7.97 -10.28
N GLN A 126 -8.99 6.72 -10.73
CA GLN A 126 -8.03 5.69 -10.35
C GLN A 126 -6.74 5.88 -11.14
N VAL A 127 -5.59 5.65 -10.50
CA VAL A 127 -4.28 5.93 -11.10
C VAL A 127 -3.34 4.76 -10.90
N TRP A 128 -2.72 4.29 -11.98
CA TRP A 128 -1.55 3.43 -11.89
C TRP A 128 -0.31 4.28 -11.66
N VAL A 129 0.43 3.98 -10.61
CA VAL A 129 1.77 4.52 -10.38
C VAL A 129 2.79 3.44 -10.70
N VAL A 130 3.74 3.75 -11.58
CA VAL A 130 4.82 2.84 -11.97
C VAL A 130 6.15 3.47 -11.59
N PRO A 131 6.82 2.94 -10.56
CA PRO A 131 8.16 3.36 -10.22
C PRO A 131 9.15 2.93 -11.30
N VAL A 132 10.02 3.85 -11.70
CA VAL A 132 11.28 3.53 -12.36
C VAL A 132 12.31 3.42 -11.24
N VAL A 133 12.89 2.25 -11.02
CA VAL A 133 13.78 1.99 -9.87
C VAL A 133 15.20 1.69 -10.29
N ASP A 134 16.14 2.01 -9.40
CA ASP A 134 17.54 1.63 -9.51
C ASP A 134 17.79 0.16 -9.07
N HIS A 135 19.06 -0.23 -9.00
CA HIS A 135 19.47 -1.56 -8.55
C HIS A 135 19.16 -1.85 -7.08
N ASN A 136 18.98 -0.82 -6.24
CA ASN A 136 18.58 -0.93 -4.84
C ASN A 136 17.06 -0.89 -4.64
N GLN A 137 16.28 -0.91 -5.74
CA GLN A 137 14.83 -0.76 -5.75
C GLN A 137 14.35 0.63 -5.25
N LEU A 138 15.22 1.65 -5.28
CA LEU A 138 14.85 3.02 -4.95
C LEU A 138 14.32 3.73 -6.21
N PRO A 139 13.20 4.48 -6.12
CA PRO A 139 12.65 5.24 -7.23
C PRO A 139 13.62 6.30 -7.78
N LEU A 140 13.86 6.26 -9.08
CA LEU A 140 14.48 7.32 -9.89
C LEU A 140 13.42 8.23 -10.53
N ALA A 141 12.24 7.68 -10.82
CA ALA A 141 11.07 8.43 -11.29
C ALA A 141 9.78 7.70 -10.88
N LEU A 142 8.68 8.44 -10.80
CA LEU A 142 7.33 7.91 -10.60
C LEU A 142 6.47 8.32 -11.80
N LEU A 143 5.97 7.32 -12.53
CA LEU A 143 5.15 7.53 -13.72
C LEU A 143 3.68 7.30 -13.35
N THR A 144 2.81 8.28 -13.59
CA THR A 144 1.39 8.18 -13.24
C THR A 144 0.51 8.12 -14.48
N PHE A 145 -0.48 7.22 -14.44
CA PHE A 145 -1.41 6.97 -15.55
C PHE A 145 -2.84 6.90 -15.02
N ILE A 146 -3.73 7.74 -15.57
CA ILE A 146 -5.15 7.67 -15.26
C ILE A 146 -5.71 6.39 -15.86
N TYR A 147 -6.41 5.61 -15.04
CA TYR A 147 -7.00 4.33 -15.39
C TYR A 147 -8.52 4.43 -15.41
N ASP A 148 -9.11 4.02 -16.54
CA ASP A 148 -10.54 3.79 -16.67
C ASP A 148 -10.82 2.28 -16.54
N PRO A 149 -11.32 1.82 -15.38
CA PRO A 149 -11.60 0.41 -15.16
C PRO A 149 -12.80 -0.10 -15.98
N ALA A 150 -13.74 0.77 -16.38
CA ALA A 150 -14.93 0.36 -17.12
C ALA A 150 -14.59 -0.04 -18.57
N HIS A 151 -13.61 0.65 -19.16
CA HIS A 151 -13.15 0.39 -20.53
C HIS A 151 -11.81 -0.35 -20.60
N GLN A 152 -11.17 -0.60 -19.45
CA GLN A 152 -9.82 -1.18 -19.34
C GLN A 152 -8.81 -0.45 -20.23
N VAL A 153 -8.74 0.86 -20.07
CA VAL A 153 -7.79 1.72 -20.77
C VAL A 153 -7.05 2.60 -19.79
N LEU A 154 -5.83 2.97 -20.14
CA LEU A 154 -5.07 3.98 -19.39
C LEU A 154 -4.57 5.08 -20.32
N ARG A 155 -4.33 6.24 -19.75
CA ARG A 155 -3.65 7.36 -20.42
C ARG A 155 -2.64 7.98 -19.48
N GLU A 156 -1.66 8.67 -20.05
CA GLU A 156 -0.72 9.45 -19.28
C GLU A 156 -1.39 10.52 -18.40
N SER A 157 -0.75 10.79 -17.27
CA SER A 157 -1.09 11.89 -16.37
C SER A 157 0.15 12.77 -16.14
N GLU A 158 1.11 12.28 -15.35
CA GLU A 158 2.29 13.03 -14.94
C GLU A 158 3.48 12.10 -14.69
N PHE A 159 4.69 12.51 -15.12
CA PHE A 159 5.95 11.84 -14.78
C PHE A 159 6.78 12.77 -13.90
N ALA A 160 7.21 12.28 -12.74
CA ALA A 160 8.01 13.03 -11.78
C ALA A 160 9.36 12.35 -11.56
N ALA A 161 10.45 13.08 -11.74
CA ALA A 161 11.80 12.61 -11.41
C ALA A 161 11.99 12.67 -9.91
N VAL A 162 12.53 11.61 -9.32
CA VAL A 162 12.77 11.54 -7.87
C VAL A 162 14.16 12.08 -7.60
N THR A 163 14.23 13.32 -7.09
CA THR A 163 15.49 14.06 -6.93
C THR A 163 15.55 14.85 -5.63
N GLY A 164 16.74 15.34 -5.28
CA GLY A 164 16.95 16.23 -4.13
C GLY A 164 16.53 15.58 -2.81
N ASN A 165 15.70 16.29 -2.04
CA ASN A 165 15.21 15.87 -0.73
C ASN A 165 13.80 15.25 -0.78
N MET A 166 13.35 14.79 -1.96
CA MET A 166 12.06 14.09 -2.05
C MET A 166 12.09 12.83 -1.18
N PHE A 167 10.98 12.53 -0.49
CA PHE A 167 10.87 11.38 0.41
C PHE A 167 11.35 10.06 -0.22
N TYR A 168 11.01 9.83 -1.49
CA TYR A 168 11.36 8.61 -2.23
C TYR A 168 12.82 8.51 -2.70
N THR A 169 13.68 9.51 -2.44
CA THR A 169 15.13 9.33 -2.68
C THR A 169 15.76 8.36 -1.69
N ALA A 170 15.11 8.12 -0.54
CA ALA A 170 15.57 7.21 0.51
C ALA A 170 14.61 6.05 0.78
N HIS A 171 13.45 6.01 0.11
CA HIS A 171 12.38 5.03 0.39
C HIS A 171 11.87 4.39 -0.89
N GLN A 172 11.47 3.12 -0.79
CA GLN A 172 10.79 2.41 -1.88
C GLN A 172 9.37 2.98 -2.09
N PHE A 173 8.77 2.70 -3.24
CA PHE A 173 7.36 3.02 -3.50
C PHE A 173 6.52 1.74 -3.63
N PRO A 174 5.40 1.59 -2.89
CA PRO A 174 5.00 2.43 -1.76
C PRO A 174 5.98 2.31 -0.58
N ALA A 175 6.04 3.35 0.26
CA ALA A 175 6.98 3.44 1.39
C ALA A 175 6.84 2.29 2.40
N ILE A 176 5.59 1.95 2.70
CA ILE A 176 5.23 0.83 3.57
C ILE A 176 4.46 -0.21 2.77
N THR A 177 4.66 -1.48 3.13
CA THR A 177 3.97 -2.59 2.46
C THR A 177 2.53 -2.75 2.97
N SER A 178 1.69 -3.41 2.18
CA SER A 178 0.33 -3.79 2.60
C SER A 178 0.32 -4.58 3.92
N ALA A 179 1.27 -5.50 4.10
CA ALA A 179 1.41 -6.28 5.33
C ALA A 179 1.82 -5.41 6.52
N SER A 180 2.73 -4.46 6.31
CA SER A 180 3.13 -3.49 7.34
C SER A 180 1.95 -2.63 7.78
N ALA A 181 1.15 -2.13 6.83
CA ALA A 181 -0.04 -1.33 7.11
C ALA A 181 -1.07 -2.12 7.94
N LEU A 182 -1.34 -3.39 7.61
CA LEU A 182 -2.19 -4.26 8.43
C LEU A 182 -1.65 -4.39 9.85
N SER A 183 -0.36 -4.68 9.99
CA SER A 183 0.28 -4.85 11.29
C SER A 183 0.19 -3.57 12.13
N MET A 184 0.35 -2.40 11.53
CA MET A 184 0.26 -1.10 12.21
C MET A 184 -1.14 -0.84 12.75
N VAL A 185 -2.20 -1.14 11.99
CA VAL A 185 -3.58 -1.02 12.47
C VAL A 185 -3.84 -1.94 13.66
N VAL A 186 -3.39 -3.20 13.57
CA VAL A 186 -3.54 -4.18 14.66
C VAL A 186 -2.77 -3.74 15.91
N SER A 187 -1.54 -3.24 15.76
CA SER A 187 -0.71 -2.86 16.91
C SER A 187 -1.15 -1.56 17.57
N THR A 188 -1.59 -0.57 16.79
CA THR A 188 -1.85 0.79 17.27
C THR A 188 -3.27 0.95 17.80
N HIS A 189 -4.26 0.40 17.11
CA HIS A 189 -5.67 0.50 17.51
C HIS A 189 -6.20 -0.76 18.19
N HIS A 190 -5.41 -1.84 18.26
CA HIS A 190 -5.85 -3.12 18.83
C HIS A 190 -7.10 -3.71 18.13
N VAL A 191 -7.29 -3.37 16.85
CA VAL A 191 -8.41 -3.80 16.02
C VAL A 191 -7.92 -4.87 15.05
N GLN A 192 -8.62 -6.00 14.98
CA GLN A 192 -8.36 -6.99 13.95
C GLN A 192 -8.85 -6.48 12.59
N THR A 193 -8.25 -6.97 11.52
CA THR A 193 -8.59 -6.55 10.16
C THR A 193 -9.69 -7.43 9.59
N LEU A 194 -10.61 -6.84 8.83
CA LEU A 194 -11.74 -7.56 8.24
C LEU A 194 -11.25 -8.60 7.23
N ALA A 195 -11.51 -9.88 7.50
CA ALA A 195 -11.07 -10.99 6.66
C ALA A 195 -11.61 -10.86 5.22
N GLY A 196 -10.78 -11.21 4.24
CA GLY A 196 -11.12 -11.14 2.81
C GLY A 196 -11.07 -9.73 2.20
N ARG A 197 -10.72 -8.69 2.97
CA ARG A 197 -10.51 -7.33 2.45
C ARG A 197 -9.02 -6.96 2.57
N ALA A 198 -8.33 -6.96 1.43
CA ALA A 198 -6.95 -6.51 1.37
C ALA A 198 -6.87 -4.97 1.56
N PRO A 199 -5.80 -4.45 2.18
CA PRO A 199 -5.52 -3.02 2.18
C PRO A 199 -5.42 -2.46 0.76
N GLU A 200 -5.86 -1.22 0.61
CA GLU A 200 -5.84 -0.51 -0.67
C GLU A 200 -5.05 0.79 -0.54
N LEU A 201 -4.27 1.16 -1.54
CA LEU A 201 -3.69 2.50 -1.58
C LEU A 201 -4.74 3.50 -2.05
N VAL A 202 -4.87 4.58 -1.31
CA VAL A 202 -5.83 5.65 -1.56
C VAL A 202 -5.17 7.02 -1.55
N TYR A 203 -5.80 7.97 -2.23
CA TYR A 203 -5.47 9.39 -2.15
C TYR A 203 -6.74 10.24 -2.12
N PHE A 204 -6.62 11.49 -1.69
CA PHE A 204 -7.70 12.46 -1.52
C PHE A 204 -7.23 13.86 -1.92
N SER A 205 -8.18 14.77 -2.17
CA SER A 205 -7.86 16.20 -2.32
C SER A 205 -7.74 16.81 -0.93
N GLY A 206 -6.56 17.28 -0.53
CA GLY A 206 -6.35 17.88 0.79
C GLY A 206 -6.91 19.31 0.90
N ASP A 207 -7.27 19.74 2.11
CA ASP A 207 -7.68 21.11 2.44
C ASP A 207 -6.47 22.07 2.41
N ILE A 208 -6.03 22.41 1.20
CA ILE A 208 -4.87 23.29 0.96
C ILE A 208 -5.11 24.69 1.54
N GLU A 209 -6.35 25.20 1.47
CA GLU A 209 -6.69 26.51 2.02
C GLU A 209 -6.68 26.50 3.55
N GLY A 210 -7.11 25.41 4.18
CA GLY A 210 -6.91 25.20 5.61
C GLY A 210 -5.45 25.09 6.01
N PHE A 211 -4.60 24.45 5.19
CA PHE A 211 -3.17 24.36 5.45
C PHE A 211 -2.52 25.74 5.40
N LYS A 212 -2.76 26.52 4.34
CA LYS A 212 -2.27 27.90 4.20
C LYS A 212 -2.73 28.81 5.33
N ALA A 213 -3.95 28.61 5.81
CA ALA A 213 -4.53 29.38 6.91
C ALA A 213 -4.11 28.87 8.31
N GLY A 214 -3.29 27.82 8.40
CA GLY A 214 -2.87 27.23 9.67
C GLY A 214 -3.97 26.50 10.44
N ARG A 215 -5.08 26.14 9.78
CA ARG A 215 -6.18 25.36 10.35
C ARG A 215 -5.93 23.86 10.35
N ASN A 216 -5.03 23.38 9.50
CA ASN A 216 -4.54 22.01 9.50
C ASN A 216 -3.02 21.96 9.25
N HIS A 217 -2.35 20.92 9.74
CA HIS A 217 -0.89 20.72 9.64
C HIS A 217 -0.54 19.37 9.01
N TRP A 218 -1.39 18.89 8.12
CA TRP A 218 -1.28 17.55 7.57
C TRP A 218 -0.07 17.43 6.65
N SER A 219 0.82 16.48 6.97
CA SER A 219 2.03 16.15 6.22
C SER A 219 2.18 14.65 5.98
N SER A 220 1.20 13.86 6.43
CA SER A 220 1.16 12.40 6.48
C SER A 220 0.69 11.76 5.16
N GLY A 221 1.04 12.34 4.01
CA GLY A 221 0.65 11.85 2.69
C GLY A 221 -0.85 11.78 2.39
N GLY A 222 -1.20 11.06 1.33
CA GLY A 222 -2.54 10.89 0.77
C GLY A 222 -3.06 12.06 -0.07
N THR A 223 -2.44 13.24 -0.03
CA THR A 223 -2.92 14.43 -0.76
C THR A 223 -2.55 14.42 -2.25
N VAL A 224 -1.65 13.53 -2.67
CA VAL A 224 -1.24 13.33 -4.07
C VAL A 224 -1.06 11.84 -4.36
N VAL A 225 -1.21 11.45 -5.63
CA VAL A 225 -1.15 10.04 -6.07
C VAL A 225 0.21 9.37 -5.87
N ILE A 226 1.29 10.15 -5.94
CA ILE A 226 2.66 9.66 -5.71
C ILE A 226 3.02 9.61 -4.22
N ASP A 227 2.11 10.01 -3.34
CA ASP A 227 2.25 9.88 -1.90
C ASP A 227 0.95 9.34 -1.32
N PRO A 228 0.54 8.09 -1.64
CA PRO A 228 -0.74 7.54 -1.20
C PRO A 228 -0.69 7.03 0.24
N MET A 229 -1.87 6.85 0.85
CA MET A 229 -2.02 6.18 2.15
C MET A 229 -2.59 4.77 1.96
N TRP A 230 -2.31 3.86 2.88
CA TRP A 230 -3.06 2.60 2.95
C TRP A 230 -4.39 2.80 3.65
N ARG A 231 -5.46 2.27 3.08
CA ARG A 231 -6.77 2.12 3.71
C ARG A 231 -6.98 0.66 4.09
N VAL A 232 -7.30 0.43 5.36
CA VAL A 232 -7.47 -0.90 5.96
C VAL A 232 -8.86 -1.00 6.59
N ALA A 233 -9.59 -2.08 6.28
CA ALA A 233 -10.88 -2.36 6.90
C ALA A 233 -10.68 -3.03 8.26
N GLY A 234 -11.20 -2.44 9.33
CA GLY A 234 -11.25 -3.06 10.66
C GLY A 234 -12.51 -3.91 10.87
N ILE A 235 -12.45 -4.89 11.78
CA ILE A 235 -13.63 -5.67 12.22
C ILE A 235 -14.61 -4.83 13.07
N ASP A 236 -14.15 -3.69 13.55
CA ASP A 236 -14.95 -2.66 14.23
C ASP A 236 -15.89 -1.92 13.28
N GLY A 237 -15.83 -2.22 11.98
CA GLY A 237 -16.63 -1.58 10.96
C GLY A 237 -16.09 -0.21 10.54
N HIS A 238 -14.87 0.15 10.93
CA HIS A 238 -14.23 1.41 10.57
C HIS A 238 -13.11 1.25 9.54
N TRP A 239 -12.90 2.30 8.75
CA TRP A 239 -11.70 2.43 7.94
C TRP A 239 -10.58 3.04 8.76
N HIS A 240 -9.41 2.41 8.70
CA HIS A 240 -8.17 2.89 9.28
C HIS A 240 -7.22 3.28 8.15
N TYR A 241 -6.54 4.42 8.29
CA TYR A 241 -5.66 4.96 7.26
C TYR A 241 -4.23 5.00 7.77
N VAL A 242 -3.27 4.48 7.01
CA VAL A 242 -1.86 4.43 7.40
C VAL A 242 -1.05 5.26 6.42
N ASP A 243 -0.34 6.27 6.92
CA ASP A 243 0.53 7.11 6.10
C ASP A 243 1.86 6.45 5.73
N HIS A 244 2.68 7.15 4.93
CA HIS A 244 4.01 6.66 4.54
C HIS A 244 4.99 6.52 5.72
N ASP A 245 4.74 7.22 6.84
CA ASP A 245 5.53 7.12 8.08
C ASP A 245 5.07 5.96 8.98
N GLY A 246 3.98 5.28 8.61
CA GLY A 246 3.42 4.17 9.38
C GLY A 246 2.51 4.58 10.55
N LYS A 247 2.12 5.85 10.63
CA LYS A 247 1.15 6.33 11.61
C LYS A 247 -0.27 6.00 11.14
N VAL A 248 -1.07 5.51 12.08
CA VAL A 248 -2.48 5.17 11.86
C VAL A 248 -3.36 6.36 12.21
N HIS A 249 -4.34 6.63 11.35
CA HIS A 249 -5.28 7.74 11.44
C HIS A 249 -6.71 7.25 11.24
N LEU A 250 -7.65 7.95 11.87
CA LEU A 250 -9.07 7.79 11.62
C LEU A 250 -9.55 8.83 10.60
N SER A 251 -10.74 8.62 10.03
CA SER A 251 -11.28 9.47 8.96
C SER A 251 -11.40 10.95 9.33
N ASN A 252 -11.64 11.25 10.61
CA ASN A 252 -11.77 12.60 11.13
C ASN A 252 -10.43 13.34 11.30
N ASP A 253 -9.30 12.63 11.26
CA ASP A 253 -7.96 13.22 11.37
C ASP A 253 -7.46 13.75 10.02
N ILE A 254 -8.09 13.31 8.92
CA ILE A 254 -7.65 13.57 7.54
C ILE A 254 -8.36 14.81 6.98
N PRO A 255 -7.64 15.91 6.68
CA PRO A 255 -8.25 17.15 6.23
C PRO A 255 -8.49 17.11 4.72
N VAL A 256 -9.61 16.50 4.34
CA VAL A 256 -10.11 16.54 2.96
C VAL A 256 -10.60 17.95 2.65
N ASP A 257 -10.38 18.40 1.41
CA ASP A 257 -10.93 19.62 0.86
C ASP A 257 -12.44 19.71 1.17
N PRO A 258 -12.91 20.80 1.81
CA PRO A 258 -14.31 20.95 2.18
C PRO A 258 -15.31 20.92 1.01
N SER A 259 -14.84 21.12 -0.23
CA SER A 259 -15.65 20.98 -1.45
C SER A 259 -15.87 19.52 -1.87
N MET A 260 -15.15 18.58 -1.26
CA MET A 260 -15.23 17.15 -1.54
C MET A 260 -15.98 16.41 -0.43
N PRO A 261 -16.57 15.24 -0.72
CA PRO A 261 -17.17 14.40 0.32
C PRO A 261 -16.15 14.01 1.40
N ALA A 262 -16.55 13.97 2.68
CA ALA A 262 -15.64 13.57 3.76
C ALA A 262 -15.11 12.14 3.62
N MET A 263 -13.97 11.85 4.26
CA MET A 263 -13.41 10.49 4.33
C MET A 263 -14.44 9.50 4.87
N PRO A 264 -14.62 8.32 4.24
CA PRO A 264 -15.51 7.29 4.76
C PRO A 264 -15.07 6.86 6.16
N SER A 265 -15.97 6.94 7.14
CA SER A 265 -15.73 6.49 8.51
C SER A 265 -16.06 5.03 8.74
N SER A 266 -16.94 4.45 7.93
CA SER A 266 -17.39 3.07 8.07
C SER A 266 -17.15 2.22 6.83
N VAL A 267 -16.88 0.94 7.07
CA VAL A 267 -16.79 -0.10 6.06
C VAL A 267 -18.20 -0.51 5.67
N SER A 268 -18.65 -0.14 4.49
CA SER A 268 -19.88 -0.71 3.92
C SER A 268 -19.62 -2.16 3.57
N ILE A 269 -20.20 -3.08 4.33
CA ILE A 269 -20.23 -4.51 3.99
C ILE A 269 -21.32 -4.67 2.93
N SER A 270 -20.93 -4.52 1.67
CA SER A 270 -21.73 -4.91 0.50
C SER A 270 -21.80 -6.42 0.38
#